data_AF-A0A963HCK8-F1
#
_entry.id   AF-A0A963HCK8-F1
#
_cell.length_a   1.000
_cell.length_b   1.000
_cell.length_c   1.000
_cell.angle_alpha   90.00
_cell.angle_beta   90.00
_cell.angle_gamma   90.00
#
_symmetry.space_group_name_H-M   'P 1'
#
loop_
_entity.id
_entity.type
_entity.pdbx_description
1 polymer ?
#
loop_
_entity_poly.entity_id
_entity_poly.type
_entity_poly.pdbx_seq_one_letter_code
_entity_poly.pdbx_strand_id
1 'polypeptide(L)'
;MTKPPMPPPERKPVAARRPAGKPSSAAAPRGTGSASGVVDQVRSMAGKLLDVSSAAAVAGRTLDAASKVSRALWDGQAIEAAAEVLRVVLPSAAESAAWTKTGAAIRAMRESAGLTIAEVGAAIDLKDPSLIEALENGRVALSFELILRLAAVFGRKDPIGFVMSLTRTANPELWKSLEALGVGKLVLQSVREHQFVNVYRSNDAARGLSDEEFAEILSFTQVAFEMAMAQRERYRGRRNRTAAGKQG
;
A
#
# COMPACT_ATOMS: atom_id res chain seq x y z
N MET A 1 65.00 1.46 40.45
CA MET A 1 64.60 0.09 40.03
C MET A 1 63.96 0.22 38.65
N THR A 2 64.66 0.28 37.49
CA THR A 2 65.41 -0.78 36.76
C THR A 2 64.66 -2.11 36.79
N LYS A 3 64.15 -2.70 35.69
CA LYS A 3 64.67 -2.86 34.32
C LYS A 3 63.54 -3.37 33.35
N PRO A 4 63.56 -3.03 32.04
CA PRO A 4 63.00 -3.82 30.92
C PRO A 4 64.05 -4.90 30.47
N PRO A 5 64.00 -5.68 29.35
CA PRO A 5 63.17 -5.64 28.11
C PRO A 5 62.79 -7.02 27.46
N MET A 6 62.17 -6.96 26.27
CA MET A 6 62.05 -7.96 25.17
C MET A 6 63.40 -8.11 24.39
N PRO A 7 63.60 -8.87 23.26
CA PRO A 7 62.93 -10.03 22.61
C PRO A 7 63.95 -11.11 22.03
N PRO A 8 63.89 -11.69 20.79
CA PRO A 8 64.12 -13.14 20.50
C PRO A 8 65.35 -13.42 19.59
N PRO A 9 65.53 -14.66 19.05
CA PRO A 9 66.02 -14.81 17.66
C PRO A 9 65.38 -15.99 16.86
N GLU A 10 64.97 -15.81 15.59
CA GLU A 10 65.67 -16.19 14.31
C GLU A 10 65.55 -17.69 13.91
N ARG A 11 65.43 -18.18 12.66
CA ARG A 11 65.44 -17.68 11.28
C ARG A 11 64.92 -18.79 10.30
N LYS A 12 64.48 -18.34 9.11
CA LYS A 12 64.16 -18.94 7.78
C LYS A 12 65.27 -19.84 7.14
N PRO A 13 65.24 -20.30 5.83
CA PRO A 13 64.21 -20.50 4.76
C PRO A 13 64.40 -21.83 3.93
N VAL A 14 63.69 -22.00 2.78
CA VAL A 14 64.16 -22.47 1.42
C VAL A 14 62.93 -23.03 0.61
N ALA A 15 62.44 -22.35 -0.45
CA ALA A 15 62.67 -22.56 -1.91
C ALA A 15 62.31 -23.98 -2.43
N ALA A 16 61.80 -24.30 -3.63
CA ALA A 16 61.38 -23.63 -4.87
C ALA A 16 60.81 -24.73 -5.81
N ARG A 17 59.90 -24.40 -6.76
CA ARG A 17 59.93 -24.75 -8.21
C ARG A 17 58.54 -24.87 -8.88
N ARG A 18 58.32 -24.02 -9.90
CA ARG A 18 57.60 -24.34 -11.16
C ARG A 18 58.61 -24.88 -12.18
N PRO A 19 58.17 -25.65 -13.20
CA PRO A 19 57.98 -25.09 -14.55
C PRO A 19 56.70 -25.65 -15.25
N ALA A 20 55.90 -24.85 -15.96
CA ALA A 20 56.00 -24.47 -17.39
C ALA A 20 55.72 -25.63 -18.38
N GLY A 21 54.65 -25.47 -19.18
CA GLY A 21 54.32 -26.30 -20.34
C GLY A 21 53.19 -25.68 -21.17
N LYS A 22 53.52 -25.15 -22.34
CA LYS A 22 52.66 -24.85 -23.51
C LYS A 22 53.28 -25.64 -24.68
N PRO A 23 52.52 -26.11 -25.69
CA PRO A 23 52.26 -25.29 -26.89
C PRO A 23 50.85 -25.50 -27.51
N SER A 24 50.23 -24.46 -28.09
CA SER A 24 49.93 -24.26 -29.54
C SER A 24 49.03 -25.35 -30.17
N SER A 25 47.84 -25.08 -30.70
CA SER A 25 47.60 -24.31 -31.95
C SER A 25 46.08 -24.24 -32.26
N ALA A 26 45.72 -23.29 -33.12
CA ALA A 26 44.70 -23.37 -34.17
C ALA A 26 43.37 -22.59 -34.02
N ALA A 27 43.27 -21.63 -34.94
CA ALA A 27 42.11 -21.29 -35.76
C ALA A 27 40.90 -20.58 -35.14
N ALA A 28 40.79 -19.29 -35.49
CA ALA A 28 39.50 -18.63 -35.62
C ALA A 28 38.68 -19.26 -36.77
N PRO A 29 37.35 -19.15 -36.71
CA PRO A 29 36.62 -18.71 -37.88
C PRO A 29 35.86 -17.42 -37.60
N ARG A 30 35.97 -16.47 -38.53
CA ARG A 30 35.01 -15.39 -38.70
C ARG A 30 33.70 -16.01 -39.17
N GLY A 31 32.61 -15.74 -38.47
CA GLY A 31 31.24 -16.07 -38.87
C GLY A 31 30.32 -14.91 -38.54
N THR A 32 30.04 -14.11 -39.58
CA THR A 32 28.87 -13.24 -39.81
C THR A 32 27.92 -13.00 -38.63
N GLY A 33 27.79 -11.72 -38.23
CA GLY A 33 26.71 -11.26 -37.38
C GLY A 33 25.34 -11.60 -37.97
N SER A 34 24.50 -12.22 -37.16
CA SER A 34 23.10 -12.42 -37.45
C SER A 34 22.31 -11.99 -36.22
N ALA A 35 21.29 -11.16 -36.43
CA ALA A 35 20.37 -10.63 -35.41
C ALA A 35 19.71 -11.71 -34.54
N SER A 36 19.88 -12.99 -34.88
CA SER A 36 19.49 -14.16 -34.09
C SER A 36 20.15 -14.22 -32.71
N GLY A 37 21.45 -13.90 -32.59
CA GLY A 37 22.19 -14.10 -31.34
C GLY A 37 21.69 -13.23 -30.18
N VAL A 38 21.28 -12.00 -30.48
CA VAL A 38 20.72 -11.07 -29.48
C VAL A 38 19.31 -11.52 -29.08
N VAL A 39 18.50 -12.01 -30.03
CA VAL A 39 17.16 -12.53 -29.75
C VAL A 39 17.23 -13.83 -28.94
N ASP A 40 18.20 -14.70 -29.22
CA ASP A 40 18.43 -15.93 -28.46
C ASP A 40 18.99 -15.63 -27.07
N GLN A 41 19.82 -14.59 -26.93
CA GLN A 41 20.30 -14.11 -25.64
C GLN A 41 19.18 -13.46 -24.82
N VAL A 42 18.30 -12.67 -25.44
CA VAL A 42 17.11 -12.08 -24.80
C VAL A 42 16.11 -13.17 -24.42
N ARG A 43 15.90 -14.19 -25.25
CA ARG A 43 15.05 -15.36 -24.96
C ARG A 43 15.63 -16.21 -23.83
N SER A 44 16.94 -16.40 -23.79
CA SER A 44 17.66 -17.08 -22.71
C SER A 44 17.58 -16.30 -21.40
N MET A 45 17.70 -14.97 -21.45
CA MET A 45 17.53 -14.12 -20.27
C MET A 45 16.06 -14.08 -19.79
N ALA A 46 15.09 -14.08 -20.70
CA ALA A 46 13.68 -14.19 -20.37
C ALA A 46 13.35 -15.56 -19.75
N GLY A 47 13.90 -16.66 -20.28
CA GLY A 47 13.76 -18.01 -19.72
C GLY A 47 14.35 -18.12 -18.31
N LYS A 48 15.53 -17.53 -18.09
CA LYS A 48 16.18 -17.48 -16.76
C LYS A 48 15.45 -16.58 -15.76
N LEU A 49 14.81 -15.51 -16.22
CA LEU A 49 13.96 -14.66 -15.38
C LEU A 49 12.64 -15.35 -15.02
N LEU A 50 12.12 -16.19 -15.90
CA LEU A 50 10.91 -16.99 -15.65
C LEU A 50 11.19 -18.13 -14.65
N ASP A 51 12.36 -18.78 -14.72
CA ASP A 51 12.73 -19.87 -13.79
C ASP A 51 12.98 -19.40 -12.34
N VAL A 52 13.31 -18.12 -12.13
CA VAL A 52 13.53 -17.55 -10.78
C VAL A 52 12.21 -17.12 -10.11
N SER A 53 11.07 -17.22 -10.80
CA SER A 53 9.78 -16.64 -10.36
C SER A 53 8.74 -17.67 -9.90
N SER A 54 9.18 -18.76 -9.26
CA SER A 54 8.28 -19.70 -8.55
C SER A 54 7.77 -19.13 -7.22
N ALA A 55 7.16 -17.95 -7.28
CA ALA A 55 6.21 -17.43 -6.31
C ALA A 55 5.00 -16.93 -7.11
N ALA A 56 3.94 -17.75 -7.19
CA ALA A 56 2.78 -17.52 -8.05
C ALA A 56 2.07 -16.15 -7.84
N ALA A 57 2.30 -15.47 -6.72
CA ALA A 57 1.80 -14.12 -6.46
C ALA A 57 2.62 -12.99 -7.13
N VAL A 58 3.86 -13.26 -7.54
CA VAL A 58 4.76 -12.28 -8.18
C VAL A 58 4.62 -12.31 -9.71
N ALA A 59 4.44 -13.50 -10.30
CA ALA A 59 4.28 -13.67 -11.75
C ALA A 59 3.04 -12.96 -12.33
N GLY A 60 1.93 -12.89 -11.58
CA GLY A 60 0.72 -12.18 -12.02
C GLY A 60 0.92 -10.66 -12.13
N ARG A 61 1.75 -10.08 -11.27
CA ARG A 61 2.01 -8.62 -11.26
C ARG A 61 2.98 -8.21 -12.36
N THR A 62 3.97 -9.04 -12.67
CA THR A 62 4.96 -8.76 -13.72
C THR A 62 4.36 -8.86 -15.12
N LEU A 63 3.44 -9.81 -15.35
CA LEU A 63 2.67 -9.92 -16.60
C LEU A 63 1.70 -8.76 -16.81
N ASP A 64 0.97 -8.34 -15.77
CA ASP A 64 0.05 -7.19 -15.85
C ASP A 64 0.81 -5.88 -16.14
N ALA A 65 1.93 -5.64 -15.45
CA ALA A 65 2.76 -4.48 -15.68
C ALA A 65 3.38 -4.46 -17.10
N ALA A 66 3.87 -5.61 -17.60
CA ALA A 66 4.37 -5.71 -18.98
C ALA A 66 3.27 -5.37 -20.01
N SER A 67 2.03 -5.78 -19.75
CA SER A 67 0.89 -5.45 -20.63
C SER A 67 0.58 -3.95 -20.66
N LYS A 68 0.68 -3.28 -19.50
CA LYS A 68 0.44 -1.84 -19.36
C LYS A 68 1.54 -1.00 -19.98
N VAL A 69 2.81 -1.39 -19.77
CA VAL A 69 3.97 -0.75 -20.42
C VAL A 69 3.84 -0.85 -21.94
N SER A 70 3.51 -2.04 -22.46
CA SER A 70 3.31 -2.24 -23.89
C SER A 70 2.19 -1.33 -24.43
N ARG A 71 1.03 -1.33 -23.77
CA ARG A 71 -0.11 -0.49 -24.19
C ARG A 71 0.21 1.00 -24.17
N ALA A 72 0.85 1.49 -23.10
CA ALA A 72 1.26 2.89 -22.99
C ALA A 72 2.29 3.29 -24.06
N LEU A 73 3.18 2.39 -24.47
CA LEU A 73 4.10 2.62 -25.59
C LEU A 73 3.35 2.69 -26.94
N TRP A 74 2.39 1.79 -27.17
CA TRP A 74 1.54 1.82 -28.37
C TRP A 74 0.71 3.10 -28.48
N ASP A 75 0.23 3.62 -27.35
CA ASP A 75 -0.56 4.86 -27.27
C ASP A 75 0.32 6.13 -27.28
N GLY A 76 1.64 6.01 -27.43
CA GLY A 76 2.59 7.14 -27.44
C GLY A 76 2.80 7.80 -26.07
N GLN A 77 2.33 7.18 -24.99
CA GLN A 77 2.44 7.67 -23.61
C GLN A 77 3.74 7.19 -22.94
N ALA A 78 4.88 7.66 -23.45
CA ALA A 78 6.20 7.26 -22.97
C ALA A 78 6.42 7.51 -21.45
N ILE A 79 5.78 8.55 -20.89
CA ILE A 79 5.87 8.87 -19.45
C ILE A 79 5.14 7.80 -18.61
N GLU A 80 3.98 7.32 -19.05
CA GLU A 80 3.23 6.27 -18.35
C GLU A 80 3.93 4.91 -18.44
N ALA A 81 4.52 4.61 -19.61
CA ALA A 81 5.37 3.43 -19.76
C ALA A 81 6.58 3.47 -18.82
N ALA A 82 7.22 4.63 -18.68
CA ALA A 82 8.34 4.81 -17.75
C ALA A 82 7.90 4.71 -16.28
N ALA A 83 6.73 5.24 -15.93
CA ALA A 83 6.18 5.15 -14.58
C ALA A 83 5.87 3.70 -14.18
N GLU A 84 5.33 2.89 -15.09
CA GLU A 84 5.01 1.48 -14.80
C GLU A 84 6.27 0.61 -14.70
N VAL A 85 7.29 0.87 -15.54
CA VAL A 85 8.62 0.26 -15.37
C VAL A 85 9.24 0.65 -14.02
N LEU A 86 9.14 1.93 -13.64
CA LEU A 86 9.65 2.41 -12.36
C LEU A 86 8.94 1.74 -11.18
N ARG A 87 7.62 1.49 -11.27
CA ARG A 87 6.86 0.73 -10.26
C ARG A 87 7.32 -0.70 -10.10
N VAL A 88 7.68 -1.36 -11.20
CA VAL A 88 8.16 -2.76 -11.21
C VAL A 88 9.60 -2.84 -10.69
N VAL A 89 10.43 -1.87 -11.04
CA VAL A 89 11.85 -1.84 -10.67
C VAL A 89 12.07 -1.29 -9.25
N LEU A 90 11.21 -0.37 -8.79
CA LEU A 90 11.27 0.25 -7.46
C LEU A 90 9.93 0.13 -6.71
N PRO A 91 9.47 -1.10 -6.40
CA PRO A 91 8.30 -1.28 -5.55
C PRO A 91 8.45 -0.57 -4.19
N SER A 92 9.68 -0.49 -3.67
CA SER A 92 10.01 0.24 -2.43
C SER A 92 9.74 1.74 -2.49
N ALA A 93 9.88 2.38 -3.66
CA ALA A 93 9.63 3.81 -3.80
C ALA A 93 8.14 4.15 -3.78
N ALA A 94 7.31 3.34 -4.46
CA ALA A 94 5.87 3.48 -4.43
C ALA A 94 5.28 3.15 -3.04
N GLU A 95 5.83 2.13 -2.37
CA GLU A 95 5.48 1.79 -0.99
C GLU A 95 5.85 2.91 -0.01
N SER A 96 7.05 3.48 -0.13
CA SER A 96 7.51 4.62 0.67
C SER A 96 6.64 5.87 0.50
N ALA A 97 6.21 6.16 -0.74
CA ALA A 97 5.28 7.27 -0.99
C ALA A 97 3.91 7.04 -0.34
N ALA A 98 3.41 5.80 -0.34
CA ALA A 98 2.15 5.44 0.33
C ALA A 98 2.28 5.55 1.86
N TRP A 99 3.41 5.14 2.43
CA TRP A 99 3.68 5.29 3.88
C TRP A 99 3.77 6.76 4.27
N THR A 100 4.43 7.58 3.46
CA THR A 100 4.53 9.04 3.68
C THR A 100 3.15 9.69 3.72
N LYS A 101 2.28 9.36 2.75
CA LYS A 101 0.90 9.88 2.71
C LYS A 101 0.08 9.42 3.92
N THR A 102 0.21 8.16 4.30
CA THR A 102 -0.49 7.59 5.46
C THR A 102 0.00 8.22 6.77
N GLY A 103 1.31 8.39 6.91
CA GLY A 103 1.95 9.05 8.04
C GLY A 103 1.50 10.50 8.20
N ALA A 104 1.47 11.26 7.11
CA ALA A 104 0.96 12.63 7.10
C ALA A 104 -0.52 12.70 7.52
N ALA A 105 -1.34 11.73 7.11
CA ALA A 105 -2.74 11.64 7.55
C ALA A 105 -2.86 11.38 9.06
N ILE A 106 -2.04 10.48 9.62
CA ILE A 106 -2.00 10.21 11.07
C ILE A 106 -1.58 11.46 11.84
N ARG A 107 -0.54 12.15 11.37
CA ARG A 107 -0.08 13.41 11.95
C ARG A 107 -1.18 14.45 12.01
N ALA A 108 -1.89 14.66 10.90
CA ALA A 108 -3.00 15.61 10.84
C ALA A 108 -4.15 15.24 11.80
N MET A 109 -4.47 13.94 11.92
CA MET A 109 -5.46 13.47 12.89
C MET A 109 -5.02 13.72 14.33
N ARG A 110 -3.75 13.44 14.66
CA ARG A 110 -3.18 13.73 15.97
C ARG A 110 -3.25 15.24 16.29
N GLU A 111 -2.79 16.08 15.38
CA GLU A 111 -2.75 17.54 15.57
C GLU A 111 -4.17 18.12 15.71
N SER A 112 -5.14 17.65 14.92
CA SER A 112 -6.55 18.07 15.06
C SER A 112 -7.21 17.59 16.35
N ALA A 113 -6.74 16.48 16.92
CA ALA A 113 -7.17 16.00 18.24
C ALA A 113 -6.48 16.72 19.40
N GLY A 114 -5.52 17.62 19.13
CA GLY A 114 -4.74 18.32 20.13
C GLY A 114 -3.78 17.42 20.91
N LEU A 115 -3.42 16.26 20.35
CA LEU A 115 -2.58 15.27 21.03
C LEU A 115 -1.11 15.40 20.61
N THR A 116 -0.21 15.14 21.55
CA THR A 116 1.22 14.96 21.32
C THR A 116 1.53 13.52 20.90
N ILE A 117 2.70 13.30 20.31
CA ILE A 117 3.17 11.95 19.94
C ILE A 117 3.18 11.03 21.16
N ALA A 118 3.63 11.54 22.32
CA ALA A 118 3.68 10.80 23.57
C ALA A 118 2.28 10.42 24.07
N GLU A 119 1.31 11.34 24.00
CA GLU A 119 -0.07 11.07 24.41
C GLU A 119 -0.75 10.03 23.50
N VAL A 120 -0.51 10.09 22.19
CA VAL A 120 -1.00 9.05 21.27
C VAL A 120 -0.35 7.71 21.57
N GLY A 121 0.97 7.68 21.77
CA GLY A 121 1.72 6.46 22.12
C GLY A 121 1.21 5.82 23.42
N ALA A 122 0.94 6.64 24.44
CA ALA A 122 0.35 6.16 25.69
C ALA A 122 -1.09 5.66 25.50
N ALA A 123 -1.92 6.38 24.73
CA ALA A 123 -3.32 6.02 24.50
C ALA A 123 -3.48 4.70 23.73
N ILE A 124 -2.49 4.29 22.94
CA ILE A 124 -2.48 3.02 22.21
C ILE A 124 -1.60 1.95 22.87
N ASP A 125 -1.14 2.16 24.10
CA ASP A 125 -0.24 1.22 24.82
C ASP A 125 0.99 0.80 24.00
N LEU A 126 1.66 1.78 23.38
CA LEU A 126 2.83 1.54 22.56
C LEU A 126 4.09 1.42 23.44
N LYS A 127 4.78 0.28 23.37
CA LYS A 127 6.03 0.03 24.10
C LYS A 127 7.16 1.00 23.72
N ASP A 128 7.16 1.44 22.46
CA ASP A 128 8.17 2.36 21.93
C ASP A 128 7.49 3.57 21.25
N PRO A 129 7.45 4.74 21.92
CA PRO A 129 6.85 5.96 21.36
C PRO A 129 7.49 6.44 20.05
N SER A 130 8.73 6.07 19.77
CA SER A 130 9.43 6.49 18.53
C SER A 130 8.80 5.91 17.27
N LEU A 131 8.00 4.84 17.40
CA LEU A 131 7.25 4.25 16.30
C LEU A 131 6.20 5.21 15.72
N ILE A 132 5.55 6.03 16.54
CA ILE A 132 4.61 7.05 16.04
C ILE A 132 5.34 8.09 15.21
N GLU A 133 6.51 8.53 15.66
CA GLU A 133 7.34 9.46 14.91
C GLU A 133 7.82 8.85 13.58
N ALA A 134 8.23 7.57 13.59
CA ALA A 134 8.62 6.86 12.39
C ALA A 134 7.44 6.70 11.40
N LEU A 135 6.22 6.44 11.91
CA LEU A 135 5.00 6.34 11.11
C LEU A 135 4.61 7.68 10.49
N GLU A 136 4.57 8.75 11.29
CA GLU A 136 4.20 10.09 10.81
C GLU A 136 5.15 10.60 9.73
N ASN A 137 6.42 10.17 9.77
CA ASN A 137 7.43 10.49 8.77
C ASN A 137 7.51 9.48 7.61
N GLY A 138 6.63 8.47 7.55
CA GLY A 138 6.59 7.48 6.48
C GLY A 138 7.78 6.50 6.45
N ARG A 139 8.52 6.37 7.55
CA ARG A 139 9.71 5.51 7.66
C ARG A 139 9.38 4.04 7.89
N VAL A 140 8.18 3.77 8.40
CA VAL A 140 7.69 2.41 8.67
C VAL A 140 6.27 2.23 8.16
N ALA A 141 5.94 1.01 7.75
CA ALA A 141 4.60 0.65 7.34
C ALA A 141 3.64 0.62 8.54
N LEU A 142 2.39 1.00 8.30
CA LEU A 142 1.33 0.90 9.31
C LEU A 142 0.80 -0.54 9.38
N SER A 143 0.97 -1.19 10.53
CA SER A 143 0.45 -2.54 10.75
C SER A 143 -1.07 -2.53 11.01
N PHE A 144 -1.74 -3.64 10.70
CA PHE A 144 -3.18 -3.75 10.93
C PHE A 144 -3.56 -3.67 12.42
N GLU A 145 -2.73 -4.25 13.29
CA GLU A 145 -2.89 -4.17 14.73
C GLU A 145 -2.84 -2.71 15.22
N LEU A 146 -1.93 -1.92 14.68
CA LEU A 146 -1.82 -0.52 15.01
C LEU A 146 -2.99 0.31 14.46
N ILE A 147 -3.56 -0.07 13.30
CA ILE A 147 -4.82 0.51 12.80
C ILE A 147 -5.95 0.30 13.82
N LEU A 148 -6.07 -0.90 14.39
CA LEU A 148 -7.10 -1.19 15.40
C LEU A 148 -6.91 -0.35 16.66
N ARG A 149 -5.66 -0.20 17.13
CA ARG A 149 -5.36 0.64 18.29
C ARG A 149 -5.64 2.13 18.03
N LEU A 150 -5.23 2.63 16.87
CA LEU A 150 -5.52 4.01 16.45
C LEU A 150 -7.03 4.25 16.35
N ALA A 151 -7.81 3.25 15.93
CA ALA A 151 -9.26 3.34 15.91
C ALA A 151 -9.87 3.49 17.31
N ALA A 152 -9.27 2.90 18.34
CA ALA A 152 -9.72 3.07 19.72
C ALA A 152 -9.55 4.53 20.21
N VAL A 153 -8.55 5.25 19.69
CA VAL A 153 -8.25 6.63 20.09
C VAL A 153 -8.99 7.65 19.20
N PHE A 154 -8.83 7.51 17.88
CA PHE A 154 -9.33 8.48 16.90
C PHE A 154 -10.70 8.13 16.35
N GLY A 155 -11.12 6.87 16.45
CA GLY A 155 -12.36 6.39 15.88
C GLY A 155 -13.62 6.77 16.65
N ARG A 156 -13.55 7.46 17.81
CA ARG A 156 -14.65 7.80 18.75
C ARG A 156 -16.10 7.56 18.28
N LYS A 157 -16.52 8.20 17.18
CA LYS A 157 -17.88 8.09 16.64
C LYS A 157 -18.04 6.90 15.67
N ASP A 158 -17.04 6.58 14.86
CA ASP A 158 -17.04 5.49 13.87
C ASP A 158 -15.71 4.69 13.85
N PRO A 159 -15.44 3.83 14.84
CA PRO A 159 -14.19 3.07 14.89
C PRO A 159 -14.08 2.07 13.74
N ILE A 160 -15.20 1.50 13.29
CA ILE A 160 -15.23 0.55 12.17
C ILE A 160 -14.92 1.29 10.85
N GLY A 161 -15.59 2.41 10.59
CA GLY A 161 -15.33 3.23 9.41
C GLY A 161 -13.90 3.77 9.39
N PHE A 162 -13.35 4.11 10.57
CA PHE A 162 -11.95 4.49 10.72
C PHE A 162 -11.00 3.37 10.26
N VAL A 163 -11.15 2.15 10.80
CA VAL A 163 -10.32 0.99 10.42
C VAL A 163 -10.41 0.74 8.92
N MET A 164 -11.61 0.81 8.34
CA MET A 164 -11.85 0.56 6.92
C MET A 164 -11.15 1.60 6.04
N SER A 165 -11.34 2.89 6.35
CA SER A 165 -10.75 4.00 5.60
C SER A 165 -9.22 3.98 5.68
N LEU A 166 -8.68 3.77 6.89
CA LEU A 166 -7.24 3.75 7.11
C LEU A 166 -6.59 2.51 6.47
N THR A 167 -7.22 1.33 6.55
CA THR A 167 -6.73 0.11 5.89
C THR A 167 -6.69 0.27 4.38
N ARG A 168 -7.73 0.84 3.77
CA ARG A 168 -7.77 1.09 2.32
C ARG A 168 -6.66 2.03 1.86
N THR A 169 -6.31 3.02 2.69
CA THR A 169 -5.27 4.00 2.37
C THR A 169 -3.86 3.44 2.61
N ALA A 170 -3.67 2.75 3.74
CA ALA A 170 -2.38 2.24 4.17
C ALA A 170 -1.95 0.98 3.40
N ASN A 171 -2.89 0.08 3.09
CA ASN A 171 -2.61 -1.18 2.39
C ASN A 171 -3.76 -1.57 1.44
N PRO A 172 -3.74 -1.06 0.18
CA PRO A 172 -4.77 -1.34 -0.81
C PRO A 172 -4.89 -2.83 -1.19
N GLU A 173 -3.79 -3.59 -1.15
CA GLU A 173 -3.81 -5.01 -1.48
C GLU A 173 -4.46 -5.83 -0.37
N LEU A 174 -4.15 -5.53 0.90
CA LEU A 174 -4.87 -6.12 2.04
C LEU A 174 -6.37 -5.80 1.97
N TRP A 175 -6.73 -4.57 1.63
CA TRP A 175 -8.12 -4.18 1.44
C TRP A 175 -8.82 -5.02 0.35
N LYS A 176 -8.18 -5.25 -0.80
CA LYS A 176 -8.73 -6.12 -1.86
C LYS A 176 -8.94 -7.56 -1.36
N SER A 177 -8.01 -8.11 -0.58
CA SER A 177 -8.16 -9.43 0.01
C SER A 177 -9.35 -9.48 0.98
N LEU A 178 -9.54 -8.45 1.81
CA LEU A 178 -10.69 -8.34 2.71
C LEU A 178 -12.01 -8.18 1.94
N GLU A 179 -12.01 -7.44 0.83
CA GLU A 179 -13.18 -7.32 -0.05
C GLU A 179 -13.54 -8.66 -0.71
N ALA A 180 -12.54 -9.41 -1.18
CA ALA A 180 -12.75 -10.73 -1.76
C ALA A 180 -13.35 -11.73 -0.75
N LEU A 181 -13.00 -11.60 0.53
CA LEU A 181 -13.56 -12.37 1.64
C LEU A 181 -14.94 -11.86 2.10
N GLY A 182 -15.50 -10.82 1.47
CA GLY A 182 -16.83 -10.29 1.79
C GLY A 182 -16.87 -9.33 2.99
N VAL A 183 -15.75 -9.11 3.68
CA VAL A 183 -15.63 -8.15 4.79
C VAL A 183 -16.01 -6.76 4.32
N GLY A 184 -15.60 -6.39 3.10
CA GLY A 184 -15.96 -5.11 2.49
C GLY A 184 -17.47 -4.87 2.43
N LYS A 185 -18.29 -5.85 2.02
CA LYS A 185 -19.75 -5.66 1.86
C LYS A 185 -20.49 -5.63 3.19
N LEU A 186 -20.18 -6.57 4.09
CA LEU A 186 -20.79 -6.64 5.42
C LEU A 186 -20.46 -5.39 6.25
N VAL A 187 -19.20 -4.99 6.22
CA VAL A 187 -18.75 -3.85 7.00
C VAL A 187 -19.16 -2.53 6.36
N LEU A 188 -19.22 -2.38 5.02
CA LEU A 188 -19.74 -1.16 4.40
C LEU A 188 -21.21 -0.91 4.71
N GLN A 189 -22.03 -1.96 4.78
CA GLN A 189 -23.42 -1.82 5.21
C GLN A 189 -23.49 -1.37 6.67
N SER A 190 -22.73 -2.03 7.54
CA SER A 190 -22.62 -1.65 8.96
C SER A 190 -22.14 -0.20 9.12
N VAL A 191 -21.09 0.24 8.42
CA VAL A 191 -20.59 1.63 8.46
C VAL A 191 -21.67 2.64 8.05
N ARG A 192 -22.45 2.33 7.01
CA ARG A 192 -23.57 3.21 6.59
C ARG A 192 -24.65 3.30 7.67
N GLU A 193 -24.99 2.19 8.32
CA GLU A 193 -25.93 2.17 9.45
C GLU A 193 -25.39 2.98 10.64
N HIS A 194 -24.10 2.81 10.96
CA HIS A 194 -23.42 3.57 12.01
C HIS A 194 -23.36 5.07 11.73
N GLN A 195 -23.28 5.51 10.47
CA GLN A 195 -23.33 6.93 10.12
C GLN A 195 -24.66 7.59 10.55
N PHE A 196 -25.79 6.89 10.41
CA PHE A 196 -27.07 7.40 10.92
C PHE A 196 -27.07 7.48 12.45
N VAL A 197 -26.55 6.46 13.13
CA VAL A 197 -26.39 6.46 14.59
C VAL A 197 -25.49 7.60 15.06
N ASN A 198 -24.46 7.94 14.27
CA ASN A 198 -23.55 9.04 14.58
C ASN A 198 -24.16 10.42 14.44
N VAL A 199 -25.06 10.62 13.47
CA VAL A 199 -25.85 11.87 13.39
C VAL A 199 -26.57 12.07 14.71
N TYR A 200 -27.26 11.05 15.22
CA TYR A 200 -27.91 11.09 16.52
C TYR A 200 -26.91 11.32 17.67
N ARG A 201 -25.85 10.51 17.78
CA ARG A 201 -24.86 10.61 18.88
C ARG A 201 -24.03 11.90 18.89
N SER A 202 -23.96 12.61 17.78
CA SER A 202 -23.19 13.86 17.67
C SER A 202 -23.97 15.08 18.18
N ASN A 203 -25.25 14.94 18.47
CA ASN A 203 -26.09 15.97 19.05
C ASN A 203 -26.28 15.72 20.56
N ASP A 204 -25.62 16.53 21.40
CA ASP A 204 -25.70 16.36 22.84
C ASP A 204 -27.10 16.63 23.40
N ALA A 205 -27.86 17.56 22.79
CA ALA A 205 -29.24 17.84 23.18
C ALA A 205 -30.17 16.65 22.89
N ALA A 206 -29.87 15.84 21.87
CA ALA A 206 -30.66 14.65 21.55
C ALA A 206 -30.64 13.58 22.66
N ARG A 207 -29.66 13.62 23.58
CA ARG A 207 -29.59 12.71 24.74
C ARG A 207 -30.54 13.07 25.88
N GLY A 208 -31.07 14.29 25.87
CA GLY A 208 -31.99 14.79 26.90
C GLY A 208 -33.46 14.75 26.49
N LEU A 209 -33.78 14.18 25.33
CA LEU A 209 -35.15 14.10 24.83
C LEU A 209 -35.99 13.17 25.70
N SER A 210 -37.22 13.60 25.98
CA SER A 210 -38.27 12.69 26.46
C SER A 210 -38.66 11.67 25.39
N ASP A 211 -39.37 10.62 25.78
CA ASP A 211 -39.85 9.58 24.85
C ASP A 211 -40.78 10.18 23.79
N GLU A 212 -41.64 11.14 24.17
CA GLU A 212 -42.52 11.85 23.23
C GLU A 212 -41.73 12.68 22.21
N GLU A 213 -40.78 13.50 22.67
CA GLU A 213 -39.95 14.34 21.79
C GLU A 213 -39.08 13.48 20.85
N PHE A 214 -38.55 12.36 21.37
CA PHE A 214 -37.80 11.41 20.57
C PHE A 214 -38.67 10.78 19.47
N ALA A 215 -39.91 10.39 19.80
CA ALA A 215 -40.85 9.82 18.83
C ALA A 215 -41.22 10.82 17.73
N GLU A 216 -41.42 12.09 18.07
CA GLU A 216 -41.68 13.16 17.09
C GLU A 216 -40.50 13.36 16.13
N ILE A 217 -39.28 13.46 16.66
CA ILE A 217 -38.06 13.62 15.86
C ILE A 217 -37.80 12.39 14.98
N LEU A 218 -38.06 11.19 15.50
CA LEU A 218 -37.92 9.95 14.73
C LEU A 218 -38.90 9.92 13.56
N SER A 219 -40.17 10.27 13.80
CA SER A 219 -41.20 10.36 12.76
C SER A 219 -40.82 11.36 11.67
N PHE A 220 -40.37 12.56 12.06
CA PHE A 220 -39.89 13.56 11.12
C PHE A 220 -38.72 13.05 10.28
N THR A 221 -37.74 12.40 10.92
CA THR A 221 -36.56 11.84 10.24
C THR A 221 -36.95 10.76 9.23
N GLN A 222 -37.94 9.93 9.56
CA GLN A 222 -38.45 8.88 8.68
C GLN A 222 -39.11 9.47 7.43
N VAL A 223 -39.97 10.47 7.58
CA VAL A 223 -40.59 11.18 6.45
C VAL A 223 -39.53 11.87 5.57
N ALA A 224 -38.55 12.54 6.19
CA ALA A 224 -37.46 13.19 5.46
C ALA A 224 -36.64 12.17 4.64
N PHE A 225 -36.36 10.99 5.21
CA PHE A 225 -35.64 9.93 4.53
C PHE A 225 -36.43 9.35 3.34
N GLU A 226 -37.73 9.10 3.53
CA GLU A 226 -38.62 8.66 2.45
C GLU A 226 -38.68 9.67 1.31
N MET A 227 -38.79 10.96 1.63
CA MET A 227 -38.74 12.04 0.64
C MET A 227 -37.43 12.05 -0.15
N ALA A 228 -36.29 11.91 0.53
CA ALA A 228 -34.98 11.84 -0.12
C ALA A 228 -34.88 10.64 -1.07
N MET A 229 -35.41 9.48 -0.68
CA MET A 229 -35.45 8.26 -1.50
C MET A 229 -36.38 8.41 -2.71
N ALA A 230 -37.56 9.01 -2.53
CA ALA A 230 -38.48 9.31 -3.63
C ALA A 230 -37.85 10.29 -4.64
N GLN A 231 -37.12 11.31 -4.16
CA GLN A 231 -36.40 12.25 -5.00
C GLN A 231 -35.29 11.56 -5.81
N ARG A 232 -34.51 10.67 -5.18
CA ARG A 232 -33.50 9.87 -5.86
C ARG A 232 -34.10 9.05 -7.00
N GLU A 233 -35.25 8.42 -6.79
CA GLU A 233 -35.90 7.61 -7.82
C GLU A 233 -36.35 8.46 -9.01
N ARG A 234 -36.92 9.65 -8.75
CA ARG A 234 -37.27 10.61 -9.79
C ARG A 234 -36.05 11.03 -10.62
N TYR A 235 -34.90 11.28 -9.99
CA TYR A 235 -33.66 11.59 -10.71
C TYR A 235 -33.17 10.43 -11.58
N ARG A 236 -33.20 9.19 -11.08
CA ARG A 236 -32.81 8.00 -11.87
C ARG A 236 -33.71 7.84 -13.09
N GLY A 237 -35.03 7.96 -12.92
CA GLY A 237 -35.99 7.88 -14.01
C GLY A 237 -35.83 9.00 -15.05
N ARG A 238 -35.41 10.20 -14.64
CA ARG A 238 -35.12 11.31 -15.57
C ARG A 238 -33.82 11.08 -16.34
N ARG A 239 -32.78 10.55 -15.68
CA ARG A 239 -31.47 10.24 -16.28
C ARG A 239 -31.56 9.11 -17.32
N ASN A 240 -32.36 8.08 -17.04
CA ASN A 240 -32.57 6.97 -17.97
C ASN A 240 -33.33 7.42 -19.23
N ARG A 241 -34.30 8.33 -19.10
CA ARG A 241 -35.02 8.92 -20.25
C ARG A 241 -34.12 9.81 -21.13
N THR A 242 -33.21 10.57 -20.53
CA THR A 242 -32.24 11.38 -21.28
C THR A 242 -31.16 10.54 -21.98
N ALA A 243 -30.82 9.37 -21.43
CA ALA A 243 -29.91 8.43 -22.07
C ALA A 243 -30.55 7.70 -23.27
N ALA A 244 -31.83 7.33 -23.15
CA ALA A 244 -32.58 6.69 -24.24
C ALA A 244 -32.84 7.63 -25.43
N GLY A 245 -33.09 8.92 -25.18
CA GLY A 245 -33.30 9.92 -26.23
C GLY A 245 -32.03 10.39 -26.98
N LYS A 246 -30.84 9.91 -26.60
CA LYS A 246 -29.57 10.21 -27.28
C LYS A 246 -29.09 9.09 -28.22
N GLN A 247 -29.80 7.95 -28.25
CA GLN A 247 -29.47 6.79 -29.11
C GLN A 247 -30.45 6.61 -30.29
N GLY A 248 -31.40 7.54 -30.45
CA GLY A 248 -32.36 7.56 -31.56
C GLY A 248 -32.07 8.69 -32.54
#